data_AF-A0A2U2DFE5-F1
#
_entry.id   AF-A0A2U2DFE5-F1
#
_cell.length_a   1.000
_cell.length_b   1.000
_cell.length_c   1.000
_cell.angle_alpha   90.00
_cell.angle_beta   90.00
_cell.angle_gamma   90.00
#
_symmetry.space_group_name_H-M   'P 1'
#
loop_
_entity.id
_entity.type
_entity.pdbx_description
1 polymer ?
#
loop_
_entity_poly.entity_id
_entity_poly.type
_entity_poly.pdbx_seq_one_letter_code
_entity_poly.pdbx_strand_id
1 'polypeptide(L)'
;MTRAAIAAEDQASDAASSDTFYALMIAAAAGVLLSVAAALWIGISIMRGLSKIAAAANAVAIGDLDQRIDVKTNDEIKDLVNTINVMTSNLRSTADVADSIAAGDLSQDPKPLSDKDALGLSMLAMVTNLRANATVADKISNGDLTALPQPLSDKDTLGIALQNMVERLRGVVGDALAASDNVSAGSQELSSSSEQVSQGATEQAASAEEASASMEQMAANIKQNADNAAQTEKIARQSAKDAEISGEAVNRA
;
A
#
# COMPACT_ATOMS: atom_id res chain seq x y z
N MET A 1 -101.06 36.60 -52.19
CA MET A 1 -100.35 35.30 -52.14
C MET A 1 -101.35 34.21 -51.84
N THR A 2 -101.35 33.13 -52.61
CA THR A 2 -102.31 32.01 -52.53
C THR A 2 -101.93 31.04 -51.41
N ARG A 3 -102.91 30.43 -50.73
CA ARG A 3 -102.71 29.46 -49.63
C ARG A 3 -101.70 28.33 -49.95
N ALA A 4 -101.56 27.95 -51.21
CA ALA A 4 -100.60 26.93 -51.66
C ALA A 4 -99.14 27.41 -51.65
N ALA A 5 -98.88 28.71 -51.87
CA ALA A 5 -97.53 29.27 -51.80
C ALA A 5 -97.03 29.36 -50.35
N ILE A 6 -97.91 29.74 -49.41
CA ILE A 6 -97.60 29.76 -47.98
C ILE A 6 -97.35 28.33 -47.47
N ALA A 7 -98.16 27.34 -47.86
CA ALA A 7 -97.95 25.95 -47.45
C ALA A 7 -96.65 25.34 -48.01
N ALA A 8 -96.23 25.72 -49.22
CA ALA A 8 -94.97 25.27 -49.81
C ALA A 8 -93.75 25.99 -49.19
N GLU A 9 -93.90 27.27 -48.83
CA GLU A 9 -92.89 28.05 -48.10
C GLU A 9 -92.72 27.53 -46.66
N ASP A 10 -93.82 27.21 -45.97
CA ASP A 10 -93.81 26.55 -44.66
C ASP A 10 -93.18 25.15 -44.76
N GLN A 11 -93.52 24.33 -45.77
CA GLN A 11 -92.90 23.01 -45.97
C GLN A 11 -91.39 23.08 -46.26
N ALA A 12 -90.96 24.05 -47.08
CA ALA A 12 -89.54 24.26 -47.38
C ALA A 12 -88.78 24.81 -46.17
N SER A 13 -89.41 25.70 -45.38
CA SER A 13 -88.88 26.24 -44.14
C SER A 13 -88.74 25.16 -43.05
N ASP A 14 -89.73 24.28 -42.91
CA ASP A 14 -89.71 23.15 -41.97
C ASP A 14 -88.64 22.11 -42.35
N ALA A 15 -88.51 21.80 -43.63
CA ALA A 15 -87.46 20.91 -44.14
C ALA A 15 -86.05 21.50 -43.94
N ALA A 16 -85.85 22.79 -44.24
CA ALA A 16 -84.58 23.47 -44.02
C ALA A 16 -84.21 23.59 -42.53
N SER A 17 -85.20 23.78 -41.66
CA SER A 17 -85.01 23.80 -40.19
C SER A 17 -84.60 22.43 -39.65
N SER A 18 -85.17 21.34 -40.19
CA SER A 18 -84.82 19.98 -39.80
C SER A 18 -83.40 19.59 -40.21
N ASP A 19 -83.00 19.86 -41.46
CA ASP A 19 -81.64 19.59 -41.96
C ASP A 19 -80.57 20.37 -41.16
N THR A 20 -80.85 21.63 -40.84
CA THR A 20 -79.96 22.46 -40.03
C THR A 20 -79.78 21.89 -38.61
N PHE A 21 -80.85 21.37 -38.01
CA PHE A 21 -80.80 20.74 -36.69
C PHE A 21 -79.97 19.45 -36.69
N TYR A 22 -80.14 18.58 -37.69
CA TYR A 22 -79.31 17.37 -37.83
C TYR A 22 -77.84 17.69 -38.08
N ALA A 23 -77.53 18.69 -38.91
CA ALA A 23 -76.16 19.14 -39.13
C ALA A 23 -75.49 19.64 -37.84
N LEU A 24 -76.21 20.41 -37.01
CA LEU A 24 -75.74 20.87 -35.71
C LEU A 24 -75.51 19.71 -34.72
N MET A 25 -76.42 18.73 -34.69
CA MET A 25 -76.28 17.54 -33.84
C MET A 25 -75.08 16.68 -34.23
N ILE A 26 -74.84 16.49 -35.53
CA ILE A 26 -73.66 15.74 -36.03
C ILE A 26 -72.37 16.51 -35.69
N ALA A 27 -72.34 17.83 -35.87
CA ALA A 27 -71.19 18.65 -35.52
C ALA A 27 -70.89 18.62 -34.01
N ALA A 28 -71.93 18.69 -33.17
CA ALA A 28 -71.79 18.55 -31.72
C ALA A 28 -71.27 17.16 -31.33
N ALA A 29 -71.82 16.10 -31.91
CA ALA A 29 -71.38 14.73 -31.67
C ALA A 29 -69.92 14.51 -32.12
N ALA A 30 -69.54 15.02 -33.28
CA ALA A 30 -68.17 14.97 -33.79
C ALA A 30 -67.20 15.75 -32.88
N GLY A 31 -67.60 16.93 -32.39
CA GLY A 31 -66.83 17.70 -31.43
C GLY A 31 -66.57 16.94 -30.13
N VAL A 32 -67.62 16.34 -29.55
CA VAL A 32 -67.49 15.51 -28.34
C VAL A 32 -66.57 14.31 -28.59
N LEU A 33 -66.73 13.62 -29.73
CA LEU A 33 -65.87 12.49 -30.09
C LEU A 33 -64.41 12.91 -30.24
N LEU A 34 -64.13 14.05 -30.90
CA LEU A 34 -62.79 14.59 -31.04
C LEU A 34 -62.19 14.97 -29.67
N SER A 35 -62.97 15.61 -28.79
CA SER A 35 -62.52 15.94 -27.44
C SER A 35 -62.19 14.70 -26.61
N VAL A 36 -63.02 13.65 -26.67
CA VAL A 36 -62.76 12.37 -25.99
C VAL A 36 -61.52 11.69 -26.57
N ALA A 37 -61.38 11.66 -27.89
CA ALA A 37 -60.21 11.07 -28.55
C ALA A 37 -58.92 11.81 -28.18
N ALA A 38 -58.94 13.15 -28.17
CA ALA A 38 -57.81 13.97 -27.75
C ALA A 38 -57.46 13.75 -26.27
N ALA A 39 -58.46 13.71 -25.38
CA ALA A 39 -58.27 13.45 -23.95
C ALA A 39 -57.64 12.07 -23.69
N LEU A 40 -58.12 11.03 -24.38
CA LEU A 40 -57.55 9.68 -24.29
C LEU A 40 -56.12 9.63 -24.85
N TRP A 41 -55.86 10.29 -25.97
CA TRP A 41 -54.53 10.33 -26.58
C TRP A 41 -53.50 11.01 -25.66
N ILE A 42 -53.84 12.18 -25.11
CA ILE A 42 -53.01 12.90 -24.13
C ILE A 42 -52.80 12.04 -22.87
N GLY A 43 -53.87 11.47 -22.32
CA GLY A 43 -53.79 10.64 -21.11
C GLY A 43 -52.90 9.42 -21.28
N ILE A 44 -53.03 8.70 -22.42
CA ILE A 44 -52.19 7.55 -22.74
C ILE A 44 -50.74 7.96 -22.95
N SER A 45 -50.49 9.10 -23.61
CA SER A 45 -49.13 9.61 -23.85
C SER A 45 -48.40 9.93 -22.54
N ILE A 46 -49.05 10.70 -21.64
CA ILE A 46 -48.50 11.09 -20.34
C ILE A 46 -48.27 9.85 -19.47
N MET A 47 -49.26 8.94 -19.38
CA MET A 47 -49.17 7.74 -18.55
C MET A 47 -48.01 6.84 -18.96
N ARG A 48 -47.78 6.67 -20.26
CA ARG A 48 -46.64 5.89 -20.79
C ARG A 48 -45.30 6.58 -20.48
N GLY A 49 -45.22 7.90 -20.62
CA GLY A 49 -44.03 8.69 -20.31
C GLY A 49 -43.64 8.59 -18.83
N LEU A 50 -44.61 8.87 -17.94
CA LEU A 50 -44.41 8.78 -16.48
C LEU A 50 -44.06 7.37 -16.02
N SER A 51 -44.69 6.34 -16.61
CA SER A 51 -44.38 4.95 -16.26
C SER A 51 -42.93 4.58 -16.58
N LYS A 52 -42.38 5.06 -17.70
CA LYS A 52 -40.96 4.85 -18.04
C LYS A 52 -40.02 5.57 -17.08
N ILE A 53 -40.33 6.82 -16.72
CA ILE A 53 -39.56 7.60 -15.76
C ILE A 53 -39.57 6.90 -14.39
N ALA A 54 -40.75 6.44 -13.94
CA ALA A 54 -40.89 5.71 -12.68
C ALA A 54 -40.08 4.40 -12.69
N ALA A 55 -40.09 3.66 -13.81
CA ALA A 55 -39.28 2.45 -13.96
C ALA A 55 -37.78 2.73 -13.83
N ALA A 56 -37.29 3.79 -14.47
CA ALA A 56 -35.88 4.16 -14.38
C ALA A 56 -35.50 4.71 -13.00
N ALA A 57 -36.37 5.50 -12.36
CA ALA A 57 -36.16 5.94 -10.99
C ALA A 57 -36.08 4.74 -10.02
N ASN A 58 -36.93 3.73 -10.21
CA ASN A 58 -36.87 2.48 -9.46
C ASN A 58 -35.58 1.69 -9.74
N ALA A 59 -35.11 1.65 -10.99
CA ALA A 59 -33.83 1.03 -11.34
C ALA A 59 -32.65 1.74 -10.65
N VAL A 60 -32.59 3.07 -10.71
CA VAL A 60 -31.57 3.88 -10.01
C VAL A 60 -31.64 3.68 -8.50
N ALA A 61 -32.84 3.57 -7.92
CA ALA A 61 -33.02 3.35 -6.49
C ALA A 61 -32.42 2.01 -6.00
N ILE A 62 -32.32 1.01 -6.88
CA ILE A 62 -31.65 -0.27 -6.58
C ILE A 62 -30.20 -0.34 -7.09
N GLY A 63 -29.69 0.74 -7.70
CA GLY A 63 -28.33 0.82 -8.24
C GLY A 63 -28.16 0.27 -9.66
N ASP A 64 -29.23 -0.06 -10.39
CA ASP A 64 -29.16 -0.37 -11.82
C ASP A 64 -29.08 0.94 -12.61
N LEU A 65 -27.87 1.28 -13.04
CA LEU A 65 -27.57 2.51 -13.78
C LEU A 65 -27.56 2.31 -15.29
N ASP A 66 -27.74 1.08 -15.79
CA ASP A 66 -27.58 0.75 -17.21
C ASP A 66 -28.81 0.99 -18.09
N GLN A 67 -29.93 1.32 -17.47
CA GLN A 67 -31.17 1.65 -18.17
C GLN A 67 -31.09 3.03 -18.84
N ARG A 68 -31.16 3.06 -20.18
CA ARG A 68 -31.35 4.31 -20.94
C ARG A 68 -32.81 4.47 -21.34
N ILE A 69 -33.41 5.59 -20.93
CA ILE A 69 -34.80 5.89 -21.28
C ILE A 69 -34.82 6.65 -22.61
N ASP A 70 -35.57 6.13 -23.57
CA ASP A 70 -35.88 6.83 -24.82
C ASP A 70 -37.39 7.13 -24.92
N VAL A 71 -37.71 8.37 -25.26
CA VAL A 71 -39.06 8.90 -25.44
C VAL A 71 -39.14 9.70 -26.74
N LYS A 72 -40.22 9.45 -27.49
CA LYS A 72 -40.46 10.09 -28.80
C LYS A 72 -41.26 11.39 -28.69
N THR A 73 -41.83 11.71 -27.53
CA THR A 73 -42.57 12.96 -27.32
C THR A 73 -41.62 14.15 -27.28
N ASN A 74 -42.11 15.35 -27.59
CA ASN A 74 -41.30 16.58 -27.65
C ASN A 74 -41.89 17.64 -26.71
N ASP A 75 -42.16 17.21 -25.48
CA ASP A 75 -42.84 17.91 -24.39
C ASP A 75 -41.99 17.86 -23.11
N GLU A 76 -42.53 18.33 -21.99
CA GLU A 76 -41.86 18.36 -20.68
C GLU A 76 -41.44 16.97 -20.19
N ILE A 77 -42.08 15.90 -20.70
CA ILE A 77 -41.66 14.52 -20.41
C ILE A 77 -40.28 14.24 -21.00
N LYS A 78 -39.97 14.77 -22.19
CA LYS A 78 -38.64 14.62 -22.80
C LYS A 78 -37.57 15.33 -21.96
N ASP A 79 -37.87 16.52 -21.46
CA ASP A 79 -36.92 17.28 -20.62
C ASP A 79 -36.65 16.57 -19.29
N LEU A 80 -37.68 15.98 -18.68
CA LEU A 80 -37.53 15.17 -17.48
C LEU A 80 -36.71 13.90 -17.76
N VAL A 81 -36.98 13.20 -18.87
CA VAL A 81 -36.18 12.03 -19.29
C VAL A 81 -34.72 12.41 -19.54
N ASN A 82 -34.46 13.54 -20.20
CA ASN A 82 -33.10 14.03 -20.41
C ASN A 82 -32.39 14.29 -19.08
N THR A 83 -33.08 14.91 -18.11
CA THR A 83 -32.53 15.18 -16.78
C THR A 83 -32.19 13.88 -16.04
N ILE A 84 -33.08 12.87 -16.09
CA ILE A 84 -32.82 11.54 -15.51
C ILE A 84 -31.67 10.82 -16.23
N ASN A 85 -31.58 10.93 -17.55
CA ASN A 85 -30.48 10.36 -18.34
C ASN A 85 -29.13 11.02 -17.98
N VAL A 86 -29.09 12.33 -17.73
CA VAL A 86 -27.89 13.02 -17.24
C VAL A 86 -27.53 12.55 -15.83
N MET A 87 -28.51 12.49 -14.92
CA MET A 87 -28.30 12.00 -13.55
C MET A 87 -27.75 10.56 -13.53
N THR A 88 -28.37 9.63 -14.26
CA THR A 88 -27.91 8.24 -14.39
C THR A 88 -26.52 8.15 -14.99
N SER A 89 -26.21 8.97 -16.01
CA SER A 89 -24.86 9.04 -16.58
C SER A 89 -23.82 9.49 -15.56
N ASN A 90 -24.13 10.50 -14.75
CA ASN A 90 -23.22 10.99 -13.71
C ASN A 90 -22.99 9.94 -12.63
N LEU A 91 -24.06 9.30 -12.15
CA LEU A 91 -23.97 8.21 -11.18
C LEU A 91 -23.15 7.03 -11.72
N ARG A 92 -23.31 6.67 -13.00
CA ARG A 92 -22.52 5.60 -13.63
C ARG A 92 -21.05 5.96 -13.66
N SER A 93 -20.72 7.19 -14.05
CA SER A 93 -19.33 7.66 -14.02
C SER A 93 -18.73 7.64 -12.61
N THR A 94 -19.52 7.93 -11.56
CA THR A 94 -19.07 7.78 -10.18
C THR A 94 -18.84 6.31 -9.81
N ALA A 95 -19.69 5.39 -10.27
CA ALA A 95 -19.51 3.96 -10.07
C ALA A 95 -18.25 3.44 -10.76
N ASP A 96 -17.98 3.85 -12.00
CA ASP A 96 -16.77 3.46 -12.75
C ASP A 96 -15.48 3.88 -12.02
N VAL A 97 -15.49 5.06 -11.39
CA VAL A 97 -14.38 5.54 -10.56
C VAL A 97 -14.25 4.70 -9.29
N ALA A 98 -15.37 4.37 -8.64
CA ALA A 98 -15.36 3.49 -7.47
C ALA A 98 -14.82 2.08 -7.80
N ASP A 99 -15.18 1.53 -8.97
CA ASP A 99 -14.65 0.25 -9.47
C ASP A 99 -13.14 0.32 -9.72
N SER A 100 -12.65 1.43 -10.28
CA SER A 100 -11.21 1.66 -10.46
C SER A 100 -10.47 1.68 -9.12
N ILE A 101 -11.03 2.38 -8.12
CA ILE A 101 -10.47 2.44 -6.77
C ILE A 101 -10.48 1.06 -6.10
N ALA A 102 -11.56 0.29 -6.27
CA ALA A 102 -11.67 -1.07 -5.75
C ALA A 102 -10.63 -2.02 -6.38
N ALA A 103 -10.28 -1.80 -7.65
CA ALA A 103 -9.19 -2.49 -8.33
C ALA A 103 -7.78 -2.01 -7.91
N GLY A 104 -7.70 -0.98 -7.06
CA GLY A 104 -6.44 -0.37 -6.63
C GLY A 104 -5.86 0.65 -7.62
N ASP A 105 -6.58 0.95 -8.71
CA ASP A 105 -6.19 1.99 -9.64
C ASP A 105 -6.60 3.37 -9.10
N LEU A 106 -5.64 4.02 -8.45
CA LEU A 106 -5.78 5.39 -7.97
C LEU A 106 -5.33 6.42 -9.01
N SER A 107 -5.12 6.08 -10.29
CA SER A 107 -4.67 7.05 -11.30
C SER A 107 -5.78 8.02 -11.75
N GLN A 108 -7.04 7.63 -11.60
CA GLN A 108 -8.18 8.44 -11.99
C GLN A 108 -8.55 9.46 -10.91
N ASP A 109 -8.78 10.70 -11.33
CA ASP A 109 -9.27 11.76 -10.44
C ASP A 109 -10.80 11.85 -10.50
N PRO A 110 -11.50 11.62 -9.39
CA PRO A 110 -12.92 11.96 -9.29
C PRO A 110 -13.07 13.46 -9.54
N LYS A 111 -13.93 13.84 -10.50
CA LYS A 111 -14.24 15.24 -10.80
C LYS A 111 -15.61 15.58 -10.22
N PRO A 112 -15.69 16.36 -9.13
CA PRO A 112 -16.97 16.82 -8.60
C PRO A 112 -17.71 17.65 -9.66
N LEU A 113 -19.01 17.37 -9.83
CA LEU A 113 -19.84 18.07 -10.81
C LEU A 113 -20.20 19.50 -10.39
N SER A 114 -20.18 19.77 -9.08
CA SER A 114 -20.40 21.08 -8.49
C SER A 114 -19.81 21.14 -7.08
N ASP A 115 -19.84 22.32 -6.46
CA ASP A 115 -19.55 22.52 -5.03
C ASP A 115 -20.52 21.79 -4.09
N LYS A 116 -21.68 21.36 -4.61
CA LYS A 116 -22.71 20.61 -3.87
C LYS A 116 -22.71 19.12 -4.16
N ASP A 117 -21.77 18.64 -4.97
CA ASP A 117 -21.64 17.23 -5.29
C ASP A 117 -21.01 16.46 -4.12
N ALA A 118 -21.85 16.08 -3.15
CA ALA A 118 -21.41 15.42 -1.94
C ALA A 118 -20.66 14.10 -2.24
N LEU A 119 -21.17 13.32 -3.21
CA LEU A 119 -20.55 12.05 -3.61
C LEU A 119 -19.18 12.28 -4.27
N GLY A 120 -19.11 13.20 -5.24
CA GLY A 120 -17.86 13.53 -5.91
C GLY A 120 -16.79 14.06 -4.96
N LEU A 121 -17.18 14.95 -4.03
CA LEU A 121 -16.28 15.49 -3.01
C LEU A 121 -15.79 14.42 -2.03
N SER A 122 -16.67 13.52 -1.56
CA SER A 122 -16.28 12.40 -0.69
C SER A 122 -15.36 11.40 -1.41
N MET A 123 -15.63 11.08 -2.69
CA MET A 123 -14.76 10.23 -3.48
C MET A 123 -13.39 10.86 -3.71
N LEU A 124 -13.34 12.16 -4.00
CA LEU A 124 -12.08 12.89 -4.13
C LEU A 124 -11.25 12.84 -2.83
N ALA A 125 -11.89 13.08 -1.69
CA ALA A 125 -11.25 12.96 -0.38
C ALA A 125 -10.73 11.53 -0.12
N MET A 126 -11.51 10.52 -0.47
CA MET A 126 -11.12 9.11 -0.35
C MET A 126 -9.90 8.77 -1.21
N VAL A 127 -9.90 9.14 -2.50
CA VAL A 127 -8.75 8.92 -3.40
C VAL A 127 -7.51 9.66 -2.90
N THR A 128 -7.67 10.89 -2.44
CA THR A 128 -6.58 11.69 -1.88
C THR A 128 -5.95 11.00 -0.68
N ASN A 129 -6.76 10.48 0.24
CA ASN A 129 -6.29 9.74 1.40
C ASN A 129 -5.57 8.44 1.00
N LEU A 130 -6.16 7.64 0.11
CA LEU A 130 -5.56 6.39 -0.35
C LEU A 130 -4.22 6.62 -1.05
N ARG A 131 -4.09 7.67 -1.87
CA ARG A 131 -2.82 8.05 -2.50
C ARG A 131 -1.77 8.52 -1.49
N ALA A 132 -2.18 9.28 -0.48
CA ALA A 132 -1.26 9.70 0.59
C ALA A 132 -0.71 8.47 1.35
N ASN A 133 -1.58 7.52 1.68
CA ASN A 133 -1.20 6.25 2.29
C ASN A 133 -0.27 5.42 1.39
N ALA A 134 -0.56 5.35 0.08
CA ALA A 134 0.31 4.68 -0.88
C ALA A 134 1.71 5.35 -0.98
N THR A 135 1.76 6.68 -0.97
CA THR A 135 3.03 7.44 -0.98
C THR A 135 3.86 7.16 0.28
N VAL A 136 3.21 7.08 1.44
CA VAL A 136 3.89 6.73 2.69
C VAL A 136 4.40 5.28 2.64
N ALA A 137 3.59 4.34 2.15
CA ALA A 137 4.01 2.96 1.97
C ALA A 137 5.21 2.83 1.01
N ASP A 138 5.23 3.60 -0.08
CA ASP A 138 6.35 3.66 -1.02
C ASP A 138 7.63 4.16 -0.33
N LYS A 139 7.56 5.25 0.44
CA LYS A 139 8.69 5.74 1.24
C LYS A 139 9.23 4.69 2.20
N ILE A 140 8.34 4.00 2.92
CA ILE A 140 8.72 2.91 3.84
C ILE A 140 9.41 1.78 3.08
N SER A 141 8.91 1.41 1.89
CA SER A 141 9.50 0.37 1.05
C SER A 141 10.91 0.74 0.57
N ASN A 142 11.16 2.04 0.36
CA ASN A 142 12.47 2.60 0.02
C ASN A 142 13.37 2.83 1.25
N GLY A 143 12.94 2.42 2.44
CA GLY A 143 13.69 2.55 3.70
C GLY A 143 13.61 3.93 4.35
N ASP A 144 12.83 4.87 3.80
CA ASP A 144 12.58 6.16 4.42
C ASP A 144 11.51 6.03 5.51
N LEU A 145 11.97 5.80 6.74
CA LEU A 145 11.13 5.74 7.93
C LEU A 145 10.96 7.11 8.62
N THR A 146 11.36 8.21 7.97
CA THR A 146 11.17 9.57 8.50
C THR A 146 9.78 10.13 8.22
N ALA A 147 9.09 9.57 7.23
CA ALA A 147 7.71 9.89 6.93
C ALA A 147 6.78 9.42 8.05
N LEU A 148 6.04 10.35 8.66
CA LEU A 148 5.04 10.06 9.67
C LEU A 148 3.65 10.00 9.02
N PRO A 149 3.00 8.83 8.99
CA PRO A 149 1.60 8.73 8.61
C PRO A 149 0.78 9.56 9.61
N GLN A 150 -0.14 10.38 9.11
CA GLN A 150 -1.09 11.13 9.93
C GLN A 150 -2.47 10.51 9.76
N PRO A 151 -2.97 9.76 10.76
CA PRO A 151 -4.33 9.25 10.75
C PRO A 151 -5.33 10.41 10.66
N LEU A 152 -6.35 10.29 9.82
CA LEU A 152 -7.37 11.35 9.65
C LEU A 152 -8.38 11.40 10.80
N SER A 153 -8.51 10.30 11.54
CA SER A 153 -9.38 10.18 12.70
C SER A 153 -8.95 8.99 13.56
N ASP A 154 -9.51 8.90 14.76
CA ASP A 154 -9.33 7.76 15.67
C ASP A 154 -9.90 6.44 15.12
N LYS A 155 -10.57 6.47 13.97
CA LYS A 155 -11.14 5.31 13.26
C LYS A 155 -10.42 5.01 11.96
N ASP A 156 -9.40 5.79 11.60
CA ASP A 156 -8.60 5.57 10.39
C ASP A 156 -7.70 4.34 10.58
N THR A 157 -8.28 3.17 10.35
CA THR A 157 -7.64 1.88 10.58
C THR A 157 -6.36 1.74 9.74
N LEU A 158 -6.37 2.24 8.49
CA LEU A 158 -5.22 2.17 7.60
C LEU A 158 -4.12 3.14 8.04
N GLY A 159 -4.47 4.39 8.37
CA GLY A 159 -3.52 5.39 8.87
C GLY A 159 -2.85 4.96 10.19
N ILE A 160 -3.63 4.42 11.14
CA ILE A 160 -3.13 3.90 12.42
C ILE A 160 -2.21 2.69 12.19
N ALA A 161 -2.59 1.77 11.29
CA ALA A 161 -1.76 0.60 10.98
C ALA A 161 -0.42 1.01 10.35
N LEU A 162 -0.43 1.98 9.43
CA LEU A 162 0.79 2.54 8.84
C LEU A 162 1.68 3.20 9.91
N GLN A 163 1.08 3.95 10.84
CA GLN A 163 1.83 4.60 11.93
C GLN A 163 2.53 3.56 12.81
N ASN A 164 1.80 2.54 13.25
CA ASN A 164 2.35 1.44 14.04
C ASN A 164 3.45 0.68 13.26
N MET A 165 3.28 0.51 11.95
CA MET A 165 4.28 -0.13 11.10
C MET A 165 5.59 0.68 11.08
N VAL A 166 5.52 2.00 10.87
CA VAL A 166 6.70 2.88 10.90
C VAL A 166 7.39 2.84 12.26
N GLU A 167 6.63 2.94 13.34
CA GLU A 167 7.18 2.90 14.70
C GLU A 167 7.94 1.59 14.98
N ARG A 168 7.33 0.45 14.64
CA ARG A 168 7.97 -0.86 14.83
C ARG A 168 9.21 -1.04 13.96
N LEU A 169 9.17 -0.59 12.71
CA LEU A 169 10.33 -0.64 11.82
C LEU A 169 11.47 0.25 12.33
N ARG A 170 11.17 1.44 12.84
CA ARG A 170 12.18 2.33 13.46
C ARG A 170 12.81 1.68 14.69
N GLY A 171 12.02 1.01 15.53
CA GLY A 171 12.52 0.24 16.67
C GLY A 171 13.49 -0.86 16.23
N VAL A 172 13.09 -1.69 15.27
CA VAL A 172 13.95 -2.77 14.74
C VAL A 172 15.26 -2.23 14.15
N VAL A 173 15.21 -1.13 13.39
CA VAL A 173 16.42 -0.50 12.85
C VAL A 173 17.29 0.07 13.98
N GLY A 174 16.68 0.69 14.98
CA GLY A 174 17.40 1.19 16.17
C GLY A 174 18.13 0.08 16.92
N ASP A 175 17.46 -1.05 17.17
CA ASP A 175 18.05 -2.22 17.81
C ASP A 175 19.21 -2.81 16.98
N ALA A 176 19.05 -2.86 15.65
CA ALA A 176 20.09 -3.34 14.74
C ALA A 176 21.32 -2.43 14.73
N LEU A 177 21.13 -1.11 14.78
CA LEU A 177 22.22 -0.14 14.88
C LEU A 177 22.96 -0.30 16.21
N ALA A 178 22.24 -0.37 17.33
CA ALA A 178 22.84 -0.58 18.65
C ALA A 178 23.62 -1.90 18.73
N ALA A 179 23.10 -2.99 18.14
CA ALA A 179 23.81 -4.26 18.05
C ALA A 179 25.09 -4.14 17.21
N SER A 180 25.04 -3.41 16.10
CA SER A 180 26.19 -3.18 15.22
C SER A 180 27.28 -2.37 15.92
N ASP A 181 26.90 -1.34 16.67
CA ASP A 181 27.84 -0.53 17.46
C ASP A 181 28.53 -1.37 18.55
N ASN A 182 27.78 -2.23 19.24
CA ASN A 182 28.34 -3.16 20.24
C ASN A 182 29.33 -4.15 19.61
N VAL A 183 29.00 -4.71 18.43
CA VAL A 183 29.89 -5.61 17.69
C VAL A 183 31.16 -4.88 17.24
N SER A 184 31.03 -3.64 16.76
CA SER A 184 32.16 -2.81 16.35
C SER A 184 33.09 -2.52 17.53
N ALA A 185 32.54 -2.09 18.66
CA ALA A 185 33.30 -1.85 19.89
C ALA A 185 34.00 -3.12 20.40
N GLY A 186 33.29 -4.25 20.46
CA GLY A 186 33.87 -5.54 20.87
C GLY A 186 34.95 -6.05 19.92
N SER A 187 34.81 -5.79 18.61
CA SER A 187 35.83 -6.15 17.62
C SER A 187 37.11 -5.31 17.80
N GLN A 188 36.96 -4.03 18.15
CA GLN A 188 38.11 -3.15 18.42
C GLN A 188 38.88 -3.57 19.68
N GLU A 189 38.16 -3.96 20.74
CA GLU A 189 38.75 -4.49 21.98
C GLU A 189 39.42 -5.85 21.76
N LEU A 190 38.80 -6.72 20.97
CA LEU A 190 39.40 -8.01 20.60
C LEU A 190 40.69 -7.81 19.79
N SER A 191 40.71 -6.84 18.87
CA SER A 191 41.89 -6.49 18.09
C SER A 191 43.05 -6.06 19.00
N SER A 192 42.81 -5.14 19.94
CA SER A 192 43.85 -4.67 20.86
C SER A 192 44.34 -5.78 21.79
N SER A 193 43.44 -6.63 22.27
CA SER A 193 43.79 -7.80 23.08
C SER A 193 44.64 -8.81 22.28
N SER A 194 44.31 -9.01 21.00
CA SER A 194 45.07 -9.91 20.12
C SER A 194 46.48 -9.38 19.84
N GLU A 195 46.64 -8.05 19.69
CA GLU A 195 47.95 -7.41 19.56
C GLU A 195 48.80 -7.59 20.82
N GLN A 196 48.21 -7.39 22.00
CA GLN A 196 48.90 -7.62 23.28
C GLN A 196 49.32 -9.08 23.46
N VAL A 197 48.43 -10.02 23.12
CA VAL A 197 48.76 -11.45 23.17
C VAL A 197 49.88 -11.79 22.19
N SER A 198 49.85 -11.26 20.97
CA SER A 198 50.90 -11.47 19.98
C SER A 198 52.26 -10.93 20.46
N GLN A 199 52.26 -9.75 21.09
CA GLN A 199 53.46 -9.16 21.67
C GLN A 199 54.00 -10.03 22.82
N GLY A 200 53.15 -10.43 23.76
CA GLY A 200 53.53 -11.30 24.88
C GLY A 200 54.01 -12.69 24.44
N ALA A 201 53.40 -13.27 23.41
CA ALA A 201 53.86 -14.53 22.83
C ALA A 201 55.26 -14.39 22.20
N THR A 202 55.56 -13.25 21.58
CA THR A 202 56.90 -12.95 21.04
C THR A 202 57.94 -12.82 22.15
N GLU A 203 57.59 -12.15 23.25
CA GLU A 203 58.46 -12.03 24.43
C GLU A 203 58.70 -13.39 25.13
N GLN A 204 57.66 -14.22 25.22
CA GLN A 204 57.80 -15.59 25.74
C GLN A 204 58.69 -16.46 24.85
N ALA A 205 58.56 -16.37 23.53
CA ALA A 205 59.43 -17.09 22.60
C ALA A 205 60.90 -16.69 22.79
N ALA A 206 61.19 -15.39 22.88
CA ALA A 206 62.55 -14.89 23.13
C ALA A 206 63.10 -15.38 24.48
N SER A 207 62.28 -15.37 25.53
CA SER A 207 62.66 -15.86 26.86
C SER A 207 62.96 -17.37 26.85
N ALA A 208 62.19 -18.15 26.08
CA ALA A 208 62.41 -19.58 25.90
C ALA A 208 63.70 -19.87 25.11
N GLU A 209 64.04 -19.04 24.11
CA GLU A 209 65.32 -19.11 23.39
C GLU A 209 66.50 -18.83 24.34
N GLU A 210 66.42 -17.77 25.15
CA GLU A 210 67.49 -17.42 26.11
C GLU A 210 67.68 -18.51 27.18
N ALA A 211 66.58 -19.07 27.70
CA ALA A 211 66.63 -20.18 28.63
C ALA A 211 67.27 -21.43 27.99
N SER A 212 66.96 -21.71 26.73
CA SER A 212 67.54 -22.84 25.98
C SER A 212 69.03 -22.64 25.78
N ALA A 213 69.47 -21.44 25.38
CA ALA A 213 70.90 -21.11 25.26
C ALA A 213 71.63 -21.20 26.61
N SER A 214 70.99 -20.75 27.69
CA SER A 214 71.54 -20.90 29.06
C SER A 214 71.67 -22.38 29.45
N MET A 215 70.68 -23.21 29.10
CA MET A 215 70.72 -24.65 29.32
C MET A 215 71.83 -25.33 28.51
N GLU A 216 72.07 -24.91 27.26
CA GLU A 216 73.20 -25.40 26.44
C GLU A 216 74.55 -25.02 27.05
N GLN A 217 74.70 -23.76 27.48
CA GLN A 217 75.92 -23.31 28.15
C GLN A 217 76.13 -24.05 29.48
N MET A 218 75.05 -24.34 30.21
CA MET A 218 75.11 -25.10 31.46
C MET A 218 75.52 -26.55 31.21
N ALA A 219 74.97 -27.20 30.18
CA ALA A 219 75.36 -28.55 29.78
C ALA A 219 76.83 -28.62 29.36
N ALA A 220 77.33 -27.61 28.63
CA ALA A 220 78.74 -27.50 28.26
C ALA A 220 79.65 -27.37 29.49
N ASN A 221 79.29 -26.52 30.45
CA ASN A 221 80.03 -26.37 31.72
C ASN A 221 80.02 -27.65 32.56
N ILE A 222 78.89 -28.35 32.63
CA ILE A 222 78.80 -29.64 33.34
C ILE A 222 79.73 -30.66 32.69
N LYS A 223 79.74 -30.73 31.36
CA LYS A 223 80.65 -31.61 30.62
C LYS A 223 82.12 -31.26 30.88
N GLN A 224 82.48 -29.98 30.83
CA GLN A 224 83.83 -29.52 31.13
C GLN A 224 84.25 -29.83 32.57
N ASN A 225 83.35 -29.63 33.55
CA ASN A 225 83.62 -29.97 34.95
C ASN A 225 83.82 -31.48 35.15
N ALA A 226 83.03 -32.31 34.46
CA ALA A 226 83.20 -33.76 34.47
C ALA A 226 84.55 -34.17 33.87
N ASP A 227 84.94 -33.58 32.73
CA ASP A 227 86.24 -33.83 32.08
C ASP A 227 87.41 -33.40 33.00
N ASN A 228 87.30 -32.23 33.65
CA ASN A 228 88.28 -31.74 34.62
C ASN A 228 88.39 -32.65 35.86
N ALA A 229 87.26 -33.15 36.38
CA ALA A 229 87.23 -34.07 37.50
C ALA A 229 87.90 -35.41 37.14
N ALA A 230 87.60 -35.95 35.96
CA ALA A 230 88.23 -37.17 35.45
C ALA A 230 89.75 -37.00 35.24
N GLN A 231 90.19 -35.85 34.72
CA GLN A 231 91.61 -35.52 34.60
C GLN A 231 92.28 -35.40 35.97
N THR A 232 91.62 -34.76 36.94
CA THR A 232 92.12 -34.63 38.32
C THR A 232 92.26 -35.99 38.98
N GLU A 233 91.30 -36.91 38.80
CA GLU A 233 91.39 -38.29 39.29
C GLU A 233 92.63 -38.99 38.69
N LYS A 234 92.86 -38.86 37.38
CA LYS A 234 94.00 -39.45 36.70
C LYS A 234 95.33 -38.93 37.25
N ILE A 235 95.45 -37.62 37.46
CA ILE A 235 96.64 -36.99 38.06
C ILE A 235 96.83 -37.50 39.48
N ALA A 236 95.78 -37.51 40.31
CA ALA A 236 95.85 -37.98 41.69
C ALA A 236 96.29 -39.45 41.77
N ARG A 237 95.77 -40.33 40.91
CA ARG A 237 96.19 -41.74 40.81
C ARG A 237 97.66 -41.87 40.38
N GLN A 238 98.10 -41.06 39.42
CA GLN A 238 99.50 -41.05 38.97
C GLN A 238 100.44 -40.57 40.09
N SER A 239 100.13 -39.45 40.74
CA SER A 239 100.89 -38.92 41.88
C SER A 239 100.97 -39.91 43.04
N ALA A 240 99.87 -40.60 43.35
CA ALA A 240 99.86 -41.65 44.37
C ALA A 240 100.82 -42.80 44.00
N LYS A 241 100.84 -43.21 42.74
CA LYS A 241 101.76 -44.23 42.23
C LYS A 241 103.23 -43.77 42.25
N ASP A 242 103.49 -42.53 41.84
CA ASP A 242 104.84 -41.96 41.87
C ASP A 242 105.37 -41.80 43.31
N ALA A 243 104.48 -41.45 44.25
CA ALA A 243 104.80 -41.40 45.68
C ALA A 243 105.09 -42.79 46.26
N GLU A 244 104.36 -43.84 45.84
CA GLU A 244 104.62 -45.23 46.21
C GLU A 244 106.00 -45.70 45.73
N ILE A 245 106.32 -45.47 44.44
CA ILE A 245 107.63 -45.78 43.85
C ILE A 245 108.76 -45.01 44.57
N SER A 246 108.56 -43.72 44.84
CA SER A 246 109.54 -42.90 45.55
C SER A 246 109.76 -43.39 46.99
N GLY A 247 108.69 -43.79 47.68
CA GLY A 247 108.76 -44.39 49.01
C GLY A 247 109.53 -45.72 49.02
N GLU A 248 109.33 -46.57 48.02
CA GLU A 248 110.15 -47.78 47.85
C GLU A 248 111.63 -47.45 47.61
N ALA A 249 111.93 -46.45 46.79
CA ALA A 249 113.31 -46.05 46.51
C ALA A 249 114.03 -45.52 47.76
N VAL A 250 113.35 -44.71 48.57
CA VAL A 250 113.88 -44.22 49.86
C VAL A 250 114.10 -45.37 50.84
N ASN A 251 113.19 -46.34 50.92
CA ASN A 251 113.37 -47.52 51.78
C ASN A 251 114.51 -48.46 51.33
N ARG A 252 114.95 -48.37 50.08
CA ARG A 252 116.08 -49.14 49.53
C ARG A 252 117.42 -48.39 49.60
N ALA A 253 117.44 -47.12 50.01
CA ALA A 253 118.63 -46.28 50.18
C ALA A 253 119.14 -46.31 51.63
#